data_AF-A0A177HM87-F1
#
_entry.id   AF-A0A177HM87-F1
#
_cell.length_a   1.000
_cell.length_b   1.000
_cell.length_c   1.000
_cell.angle_alpha   90.00
_cell.angle_beta   90.00
_cell.angle_gamma   90.00
#
_symmetry.space_group_name_H-M   'P 1'
#
loop_
_entity.id
_entity.type
_entity.pdbx_description
1 polymer ?
#
loop_
_entity_poly.entity_id
_entity_poly.type
_entity_poly.pdbx_seq_one_letter_code
_entity_poly.pdbx_strand_id
1 'polypeptide(L)'
;MRGILYVVHRDIGWQLVPLELELELELELELELGLGSGQSCWRRLDRWQRVGVLGWLRRILLAGVNVAGEFEWTCGCVDGCHVRAKRGVP
;
A
#
# COMPACT_ATOMS: atom_id res chain seq x y z
N MET A 1 2.85 -13.27 -4.21
CA MET A 1 3.12 -11.83 -4.43
C MET A 1 1.85 -11.02 -4.68
N ARG A 2 0.78 -11.62 -5.22
CA ARG A 2 -0.48 -10.94 -5.59
C ARG A 2 -1.20 -10.23 -4.42
N GLY A 3 -1.07 -10.74 -3.20
CA GLY A 3 -1.71 -10.15 -2.01
C GLY A 3 -1.31 -8.71 -1.68
N ILE A 4 -0.05 -8.32 -1.89
CA ILE A 4 0.39 -6.93 -1.66
C ILE A 4 -0.21 -6.01 -2.73
N LEU A 5 -0.24 -6.45 -3.98
CA LEU A 5 -0.77 -5.67 -5.09
C LEU A 5 -2.29 -5.48 -4.97
N TYR A 6 -3.02 -6.50 -4.53
CA TYR A 6 -4.46 -6.40 -4.30
C TYR A 6 -4.80 -5.34 -3.26
N VAL A 7 -4.12 -5.37 -2.10
CA VAL A 7 -4.31 -4.39 -1.03
C VAL A 7 -4.00 -2.96 -1.49
N VAL A 8 -2.87 -2.78 -2.20
CA VAL A 8 -2.46 -1.46 -2.70
C VAL A 8 -3.43 -0.94 -3.77
N HIS A 9 -3.94 -1.81 -4.64
CA HIS A 9 -4.84 -1.41 -5.71
C HIS A 9 -6.26 -1.09 -5.22
N ARG A 10 -6.74 -1.81 -4.21
CA ARG A 10 -8.09 -1.65 -3.65
C ARG A 10 -8.15 -0.61 -2.53
N ASP A 11 -6.99 -0.20 -2.00
CA ASP A 11 -6.87 0.71 -0.86
C ASP A 11 -7.59 0.21 0.41
N ILE A 12 -7.47 -1.09 0.68
CA ILE A 12 -8.18 -1.76 1.78
C ILE A 12 -7.23 -2.09 2.93
N GLY A 13 -7.73 -2.09 4.16
CA GLY A 13 -6.95 -2.48 5.32
C GLY A 13 -6.50 -3.94 5.23
N TRP A 14 -5.26 -4.25 5.64
CA TRP A 14 -4.74 -5.64 5.64
C TRP A 14 -5.63 -6.61 6.45
N GLN A 15 -6.34 -6.10 7.47
CA GLN A 15 -7.29 -6.87 8.28
C GLN A 15 -8.61 -7.16 7.55
N LEU A 16 -8.92 -6.40 6.51
CA LEU A 16 -10.18 -6.48 5.75
C LEU A 16 -10.06 -7.39 4.53
N VAL A 17 -8.85 -7.83 4.16
CA VAL A 17 -8.64 -8.77 3.04
C VAL A 17 -9.55 -10.00 3.16
N PRO A 18 -9.66 -10.69 4.32
CA PRO A 18 -10.57 -11.82 4.43
C PRO A 18 -12.05 -11.43 4.50
N LEU A 19 -12.36 -10.22 5.01
CA LEU A 19 -13.73 -9.78 5.29
C LEU A 19 -14.45 -9.22 4.05
N GLU A 20 -13.72 -8.56 3.16
CA GLU A 20 -14.28 -8.10 1.88
C GLU A 20 -14.48 -9.24 0.87
N LEU A 21 -13.73 -10.33 1.02
CA LEU A 21 -13.81 -11.54 0.18
C LEU A 21 -14.96 -12.48 0.63
N GLU A 22 -15.74 -12.12 1.64
CA GLU A 22 -16.91 -12.87 2.12
C GLU A 22 -18.15 -12.74 1.21
N LEU A 23 -18.11 -11.91 0.16
CA LEU A 23 -19.10 -12.00 -0.91
C LEU A 23 -18.87 -13.32 -1.67
N GLU A 24 -19.86 -14.21 -1.66
CA GLU A 24 -19.82 -15.64 -2.08
C GLU A 24 -19.19 -15.93 -3.46
N LEU A 25 -18.87 -14.92 -4.26
CA LEU A 25 -18.21 -15.02 -5.57
C LEU A 25 -16.68 -14.81 -5.55
N GLU A 26 -16.06 -14.32 -4.47
CA GLU A 26 -14.61 -14.01 -4.45
C GLU A 26 -13.76 -14.95 -3.56
N LEU A 27 -14.35 -15.94 -2.89
CA LEU A 27 -13.62 -16.89 -2.03
C LEU A 27 -12.74 -17.88 -2.84
N GLU A 28 -13.13 -18.22 -4.07
CA GLU A 28 -12.27 -18.92 -5.03
C GLU A 28 -11.06 -18.06 -5.43
N LEU A 29 -11.22 -16.74 -5.44
CA LEU A 29 -10.20 -15.77 -5.81
C LEU A 29 -9.04 -15.74 -4.79
N GLU A 30 -9.30 -15.97 -3.50
CA GLU A 30 -8.24 -16.08 -2.48
C GLU A 30 -7.28 -17.23 -2.76
N LEU A 31 -7.83 -18.39 -3.14
CA LEU A 31 -7.11 -19.62 -3.47
C LEU A 31 -6.38 -19.50 -4.82
N GLU A 32 -7.06 -19.00 -5.86
CA GLU A 32 -6.46 -18.82 -7.19
C GLU A 32 -5.41 -17.70 -7.26
N LEU A 33 -5.59 -16.60 -6.51
CA LEU A 33 -4.63 -15.52 -6.45
C LEU A 33 -3.52 -15.75 -5.42
N GLY A 34 -3.66 -16.75 -4.53
CA GLY A 34 -2.68 -17.05 -3.49
C GLY A 34 -2.40 -15.83 -2.60
N LEU A 35 -3.44 -15.06 -2.28
CA LEU A 35 -3.33 -13.81 -1.51
C LEU A 35 -2.76 -14.11 -0.12
N GLY A 36 -3.11 -15.27 0.46
CA GLY A 36 -2.71 -15.65 1.81
C GLY A 36 -3.32 -14.70 2.85
N SER A 37 -3.18 -15.03 4.13
CA SER A 37 -3.75 -14.18 5.19
C SER A 37 -3.17 -12.76 5.16
N GLY A 38 -3.96 -11.76 5.57
CA GLY A 38 -3.52 -10.37 5.67
C GLY A 38 -2.21 -10.19 6.46
N GLN A 39 -2.00 -11.02 7.49
CA GLN A 39 -0.75 -11.10 8.25
C GLN A 39 0.46 -11.57 7.43
N SER A 40 0.25 -12.53 6.51
CA SER A 40 1.30 -12.99 5.60
C SER A 40 1.65 -11.94 4.55
N CYS A 41 0.66 -11.17 4.09
CA CYS A 41 0.89 -10.00 3.23
C CYS A 41 1.67 -8.91 3.95
N TRP A 42 1.30 -8.59 5.19
CA TRP A 42 1.99 -7.60 6.00
C TRP A 42 3.47 -7.97 6.24
N ARG A 43 3.76 -9.22 6.63
CA ARG A 43 5.16 -9.69 6.79
C ARG A 43 5.98 -9.59 5.51
N ARG A 44 5.35 -9.82 4.35
CA ARG A 44 6.03 -9.67 3.05
C ARG A 44 6.27 -8.21 2.70
N LEU A 45 5.33 -7.32 3.02
CA LEU A 45 5.50 -5.89 2.87
C LEU A 45 6.62 -5.36 3.77
N ASP A 46 6.69 -5.79 5.03
CA ASP A 46 7.79 -5.43 5.93
C ASP A 46 9.14 -5.83 5.31
N ARG A 47 9.25 -7.04 4.76
CA ARG A 47 10.44 -7.48 4.04
C ARG A 47 10.77 -6.56 2.86
N TRP A 48 9.77 -6.14 2.08
CA TRP A 48 9.95 -5.21 0.97
C TRP A 48 10.41 -3.83 1.42
N GLN A 49 9.89 -3.34 2.55
CA GLN A 49 10.30 -2.09 3.13
C GLN A 49 11.77 -2.17 3.59
N ARG A 50 12.16 -3.28 4.24
CA ARG A 50 13.55 -3.52 4.68
C ARG A 50 14.54 -3.61 3.53
N VAL A 51 14.15 -4.16 2.37
CA VAL A 51 15.00 -4.20 1.18
C VAL A 51 14.82 -2.99 0.25
N GLY A 52 14.03 -1.97 0.66
CA GLY A 52 13.85 -0.72 -0.08
C GLY A 52 12.96 -0.79 -1.32
N VAL A 53 12.30 -1.92 -1.59
CA VAL A 53 11.42 -2.12 -2.75
C VAL A 53 10.28 -1.12 -2.74
N LEU A 54 9.68 -0.86 -1.57
CA LEU A 54 8.59 0.12 -1.45
C LEU A 54 9.06 1.54 -1.84
N GLY A 55 10.27 1.92 -1.44
CA GLY A 55 10.87 3.21 -1.80
C GLY A 55 11.18 3.32 -3.29
N TRP A 56 11.64 2.24 -3.91
CA TRP A 56 11.86 2.19 -5.37
C TRP A 56 10.56 2.28 -6.16
N LEU A 57 9.55 1.50 -5.77
CA LEU A 57 8.22 1.53 -6.39
C LEU A 57 7.59 2.92 -6.31
N ARG A 58 7.65 3.56 -5.13
CA ARG A 58 7.16 4.93 -4.93
C ARG A 58 7.82 5.93 -5.90
N ARG A 59 9.13 5.83 -6.13
CA ARG A 59 9.81 6.71 -7.08
C ARG A 59 9.33 6.51 -8.51
N ILE A 60 9.13 5.27 -8.94
CA ILE A 60 8.63 4.97 -10.30
C ILE A 60 7.21 5.48 -10.47
N LEU A 61 6.33 5.23 -9.50
CA LEU A 61 4.95 5.72 -9.55
C LEU A 61 4.91 7.25 -9.57
N LEU A 62 5.66 7.91 -8.69
CA LEU A 62 5.76 9.38 -8.68
C LEU A 62 6.32 9.92 -10.00
N ALA A 63 7.32 9.26 -10.60
CA ALA A 63 7.86 9.67 -11.89
C ALA A 63 6.83 9.52 -13.02
N GLY A 64 6.10 8.41 -13.06
CA GLY A 64 5.06 8.18 -14.06
C GLY A 64 3.91 9.19 -13.95
N VAL A 65 3.42 9.41 -12.74
CA VAL A 65 2.35 10.37 -12.47
C VAL A 65 2.79 11.82 -12.72
N ASN A 66 4.06 12.15 -12.42
CA ASN A 66 4.65 13.44 -12.79
C ASN A 66 4.66 13.67 -14.30
N VAL A 67 5.06 12.65 -15.08
CA VAL A 67 5.09 12.73 -16.55
C VAL A 67 3.69 12.85 -17.13
N ALA A 68 2.70 12.16 -16.54
CA ALA A 68 1.32 12.22 -16.98
C ALA A 68 0.63 13.57 -16.69
N GLY A 69 1.22 14.42 -15.84
CA GLY A 69 0.64 15.70 -15.45
C GLY A 69 -0.64 15.56 -14.61
N GLU A 70 -0.93 14.36 -14.11
CA GLU A 70 -2.16 14.05 -13.34
C GLU A 70 -2.06 14.47 -11.87
N PHE A 71 -0.89 14.96 -11.43
CA PHE A 71 -0.72 15.58 -10.12
C PHE A 71 -0.68 17.09 -10.25
N GLU A 72 -1.76 17.75 -9.84
CA GLU A 72 -1.71 19.17 -9.48
C GLU A 72 -0.94 19.31 -8.17
N TRP A 73 0.37 19.58 -8.29
CA TRP A 73 1.25 19.84 -7.14
C TRP A 73 0.81 21.04 -6.28
N THR A 74 -0.12 21.85 -6.79
CA THR A 74 -0.76 22.98 -6.11
C THR A 74 -1.80 22.55 -5.08
N CYS A 75 -2.37 21.34 -5.17
CA CYS A 75 -3.38 20.83 -4.22
C CYS A 75 -2.88 19.66 -3.36
N GLY A 76 -1.68 19.13 -3.63
CA GLY A 76 -1.07 18.07 -2.83
C GLY A 76 -0.42 18.58 -1.54
N CYS A 77 -1.03 18.32 -0.39
CA CYS A 77 -0.39 18.53 0.91
C CYS A 77 0.42 17.29 1.30
N VAL A 78 1.70 17.46 1.62
CA VAL A 78 2.52 16.37 2.18
C VAL A 78 2.10 16.17 3.63
N ASP A 79 1.56 14.99 3.95
CA ASP A 79 1.18 14.66 5.31
C ASP A 79 2.41 14.71 6.24
N GLY A 80 2.38 15.66 7.17
CA GLY A 80 3.43 15.91 8.16
C GLY A 80 3.56 14.83 9.22
N CYS A 81 2.68 13.81 9.23
CA CYS A 81 2.75 12.70 10.17
C CYS A 81 4.09 11.93 10.13
N HIS A 82 4.84 12.03 9.03
CA HIS A 82 6.18 11.43 8.88
C HIS A 82 7.33 12.36 9.28
N VAL A 83 7.07 13.66 9.50
CA VAL A 83 8.07 14.62 9.96
C VAL A 83 8.05 14.60 11.49
N ARG A 84 9.17 14.19 12.09
CA ARG A 84 9.34 14.20 13.55
C ARG A 84 9.05 15.62 14.06
N ALA A 85 8.03 15.79 14.89
CA ALA A 85 7.72 17.07 15.50
C ALA A 85 8.98 17.62 16.21
N LYS A 86 9.29 18.90 15.97
CA LYS A 86 10.28 19.60 16.80
C LYS A 86 9.74 19.56 18.23
N ARG A 87 10.48 18.92 19.15
CA ARG A 87 10.14 18.91 20.58
C ARG A 87 9.82 20.34 20.99
N GLY A 88 8.61 20.57 21.49
CA GLY A 88 8.30 21.79 22.23
C GLY A 88 9.32 21.92 23.36
N VAL A 89 9.84 23.12 23.54
CA VAL A 89 10.57 23.50 24.75
C VAL A 89 9.62 23.29 25.94
N PRO A 90 10.08 22.73 27.08
CA PRO A 90 9.22 22.39 28.22
C PRO A 90 8.39 23.57 28.74
#